data_AF-A0A4Q0EDC5-F1
#
_entry.id   AF-A0A4Q0EDC5-F1
#
_cell.length_a   1.000
_cell.length_b   1.000
_cell.length_c   1.000
_cell.angle_alpha   90.00
_cell.angle_beta   90.00
_cell.angle_gamma   90.00
#
_symmetry.space_group_name_H-M   'P 1'
#
loop_
_entity.id
_entity.type
_entity.pdbx_description
1 polymer ?
#
loop_
_entity_poly.entity_id
_entity_poly.type
_entity_poly.pdbx_seq_one_letter_code
_entity_poly.pdbx_strand_id
1 'polypeptide(L)' 'MIDLQQRYETIKSACENLKLQTKPKLRIGNQRRVITSHKPKVRKIPSWCLDKLPCDAQILGDDGMYSYVYH' A
#
# COMPACT_ATOMS: atom_id res chain seq x y z
N MET A 1 -5.35 1.31 43.59
CA MET A 1 -4.89 0.09 42.89
C MET A 1 -6.05 -0.45 42.11
N ILE A 2 -5.94 -0.54 40.78
CA ILE A 2 -7.00 -1.21 40.00
C ILE A 2 -6.94 -2.70 40.32
N ASP A 3 -8.09 -3.23 40.70
CA ASP A 3 -8.27 -4.62 41.08
C ASP A 3 -7.95 -5.55 39.90
N LEU A 4 -7.14 -6.59 40.16
CA LEU A 4 -6.63 -7.47 39.12
C LEU A 4 -7.77 -8.23 38.43
N GLN A 5 -8.82 -8.52 39.19
CA GLN A 5 -10.00 -9.23 38.72
C GLN A 5 -10.83 -8.36 37.76
N GLN A 6 -11.04 -7.08 38.09
CA GLN A 6 -11.68 -6.13 37.18
C GLN A 6 -10.94 -6.00 35.83
N ARG A 7 -9.59 -6.02 35.84
CA ARG A 7 -8.80 -6.01 34.60
C ARG A 7 -9.02 -7.26 33.77
N TYR A 8 -9.01 -8.42 34.43
CA TYR A 8 -9.21 -9.69 33.75
C TYR A 8 -10.60 -9.79 33.11
N GLU A 9 -11.65 -9.38 33.83
CA GLU A 9 -13.02 -9.38 33.31
C GLU A 9 -13.19 -8.43 32.12
N THR A 10 -12.57 -7.24 32.19
CA THR A 10 -12.59 -6.27 31.10
C THR A 10 -11.90 -6.81 29.85
N ILE A 11 -10.72 -7.42 30.00
CA ILE A 11 -9.99 -8.04 28.89
C ILE A 11 -10.78 -9.20 28.30
N LYS A 12 -11.35 -10.05 29.15
CA LYS A 12 -12.16 -11.20 28.72
C LYS A 12 -13.37 -10.77 27.90
N SER A 13 -14.10 -9.75 28.37
CA SER A 13 -15.25 -9.16 27.65
C SER A 13 -14.83 -8.58 26.29
N ALA A 14 -13.74 -7.83 26.25
CA ALA A 14 -13.22 -7.27 25.00
C ALA A 14 -12.84 -8.37 23.98
N CYS A 15 -12.21 -9.46 24.44
CA CYS A 15 -11.84 -10.59 23.58
C CYS A 15 -13.06 -11.34 23.02
N GLU A 16 -14.10 -11.57 23.82
CA GLU A 16 -15.33 -12.23 23.33
C GLU A 16 -16.07 -11.33 22.33
N ASN A 17 -16.14 -10.02 22.59
CA ASN A 17 -16.73 -9.07 21.65
C ASN A 17 -15.97 -9.02 20.32
N LEU A 18 -14.64 -9.10 20.35
CA LEU A 18 -13.80 -9.16 19.14
C LEU A 18 -14.01 -10.44 18.33
N LYS A 19 -14.24 -11.59 18.98
CA LYS A 19 -14.55 -12.86 18.29
C LYS A 19 -15.91 -12.81 17.57
N LEU A 20 -16.88 -12.11 18.17
CA LEU A 20 -18.23 -11.94 17.61
C LEU A 20 -18.28 -10.93 16.45
N GLN A 21 -17.23 -10.12 16.26
CA GLN A 21 -17.15 -9.26 15.07
C GLN A 21 -17.02 -10.13 13.82
N THR A 22 -18.05 -10.09 12.97
CA THR A 22 -17.96 -10.56 11.59
C THR A 22 -16.84 -9.79 10.91
N LYS A 23 -15.81 -10.51 10.45
CA LYS A 23 -14.63 -9.92 9.80
C LYS A 23 -15.10 -8.87 8.79
N PRO A 24 -14.76 -7.58 8.95
CA PRO A 24 -15.18 -6.57 7.99
C PRO A 24 -14.65 -7.00 6.62
N LYS A 25 -15.55 -7.07 5.64
CA LYS A 25 -15.18 -7.35 4.25
C LYS A 25 -14.10 -6.34 3.89
N LEU A 26 -12.88 -6.82 3.60
CA LEU A 26 -11.77 -5.97 3.19
C LEU A 26 -12.28 -5.05 2.07
N ARG A 27 -12.39 -3.74 2.36
CA ARG A 27 -12.91 -2.74 1.40
C ARG A 27 -12.12 -2.72 0.11
N ILE A 28 -10.86 -3.15 0.21
CA ILE A 28 -9.96 -3.36 -0.92
C ILE A 28 -10.23 -4.79 -1.36
N GLY A 29 -11.14 -4.95 -2.33
CA GLY A 29 -11.23 -6.19 -3.09
C GLY A 29 -9.84 -6.59 -3.52
N ASN A 30 -9.56 -7.90 -3.53
CA ASN A 30 -8.26 -8.50 -3.80
C ASN A 30 -7.78 -8.12 -5.22
N GLN A 31 -7.34 -6.87 -5.42
CA GLN A 31 -6.88 -6.33 -6.68
C GLN A 31 -5.41 -6.71 -6.85
N ARG A 32 -5.13 -8.02 -6.83
CA ARG A 32 -4.09 -8.55 -7.72
C ARG A 32 -4.62 -8.45 -9.15
N ARG A 33 -4.91 -7.24 -9.62
CA ARG A 33 -4.91 -6.98 -11.06
C ARG A 33 -3.45 -7.06 -11.44
N VAL A 34 -3.01 -8.27 -11.79
CA VAL A 34 -1.76 -8.44 -12.52
C VAL A 34 -1.95 -7.63 -13.78
N ILE A 35 -1.34 -6.44 -13.85
CA ILE A 35 -1.43 -5.59 -15.01
C ILE A 35 -0.57 -6.25 -16.09
N THR A 36 -1.12 -7.24 -16.77
CA THR A 36 -0.45 -8.01 -17.84
C THR A 36 -0.27 -7.22 -19.13
N SER A 37 -0.55 -5.92 -19.13
CA SER A 37 -0.30 -5.09 -20.30
C SER A 37 1.20 -4.92 -20.50
N HIS A 38 1.77 -5.65 -21.46
CA HIS A 38 3.07 -5.36 -22.11
C HIS A 38 3.05 -4.06 -22.93
N LYS A 39 2.05 -3.19 -22.70
CA LYS A 39 2.00 -1.90 -23.36
C LYS A 39 3.08 -1.03 -22.74
N PRO A 40 3.92 -0.39 -23.54
CA PRO A 40 4.92 0.51 -23.02
C PRO A 40 4.21 1.63 -22.27
N LYS A 41 4.75 1.97 -21.09
CA LYS A 41 4.12 2.93 -20.18
C LYS A 41 5.07 4.06 -19.89
N VAL A 42 4.60 5.26 -20.19
CA VAL A 42 5.23 6.47 -19.68
C VAL A 42 4.88 6.60 -18.20
N ARG A 43 5.90 6.61 -17.36
CA ARG A 43 5.80 6.84 -15.91
C ARG A 43 6.31 8.24 -15.61
N LYS A 44 5.60 8.95 -14.73
CA LYS A 44 6.05 10.22 -14.15
C LYS A 44 6.82 9.89 -12.87
N ILE A 45 8.12 10.13 -12.85
CA ILE A 45 9.00 9.78 -11.74
C ILE A 45 9.64 11.08 -11.22
N PRO A 46 9.57 11.38 -9.91
CA PRO A 46 10.25 12.56 -9.37
C PRO A 46 11.74 12.58 -9.72
N SER A 47 12.27 13.71 -10.20
CA SER A 47 13.64 13.77 -10.71
C SER A 47 14.67 13.45 -9.61
N TRP A 48 14.35 13.72 -8.33
CA TRP A 48 15.19 13.42 -7.17
C TRP A 48 15.24 11.94 -6.77
N CYS A 49 14.40 11.07 -7.35
CA CYS A 49 14.44 9.63 -7.07
C CYS A 49 15.02 8.80 -8.23
N LEU A 50 15.50 9.44 -9.29
CA LEU A 50 16.20 8.80 -10.40
C LEU A 50 17.72 8.90 -10.23
N ASP A 51 18.30 8.00 -9.45
CA ASP A 51 19.76 7.92 -9.31
C ASP A 51 20.42 7.40 -10.60
N LYS A 52 19.79 6.40 -11.24
CA LYS A 52 20.19 5.83 -12.53
C LYS A 52 18.96 5.36 -13.30
N LEU A 53 18.98 5.57 -14.60
CA LEU A 53 17.96 5.05 -15.50
C LEU A 53 18.25 3.57 -15.82
N PRO A 54 17.25 2.67 -15.76
CA PRO A 54 17.44 1.29 -16.20
C PRO A 54 17.71 1.20 -17.71
N CYS A 55 18.45 0.18 -18.15
CA CYS A 55 18.96 0.08 -19.52
C CYS A 55 17.87 -0.02 -20.61
N ASP A 56 16.70 -0.52 -20.24
CA ASP A 56 15.53 -0.70 -21.11
C ASP A 56 14.61 0.53 -21.13
N ALA A 57 15.01 1.64 -20.50
CA ALA A 57 14.20 2.84 -20.39
C ALA A 57 14.81 4.07 -21.08
N GLN A 58 13.93 4.99 -21.48
CA GLN A 58 14.29 6.26 -22.11
C GLN A 58 13.59 7.42 -21.40
N ILE A 59 14.32 8.50 -21.14
CA ILE A 59 13.73 9.77 -20.68
C ILE A 59 13.17 10.49 -21.91
N LEU A 60 11.86 10.78 -21.88
CA LEU A 60 11.16 11.52 -22.93
C LEU A 60 11.24 13.03 -22.73
N GLY A 61 11.43 13.47 -21.48
CA GLY A 61 11.49 14.88 -21.09
C GLY A 61 11.42 15.07 -19.58
N ASP A 62 11.61 16.31 -19.13
CA ASP A 62 11.58 16.71 -17.72
C ASP A 62 10.76 18.02 -17.57
N ASP A 63 10.02 18.15 -16.47
CA ASP A 63 9.31 19.39 -16.08
C ASP A 63 10.02 20.15 -14.94
N GLY A 64 11.23 19.70 -14.54
CA GLY A 64 12.07 20.24 -13.48
C GLY A 64 11.84 19.58 -12.11
N MET A 65 10.67 18.99 -11.89
CA MET A 65 10.34 18.26 -10.66
C MET A 65 10.19 16.75 -10.91
N TYR A 66 9.85 16.38 -12.14
CA TYR A 66 9.62 15.00 -12.56
C TYR A 66 10.16 14.75 -13.96
N SER A 67 10.83 13.60 -14.09
CA SER A 67 11.20 13.03 -15.37
C SER A 67 10.13 12.08 -15.88
N TYR A 68 9.87 12.14 -17.19
CA TYR A 68 8.96 11.25 -17.89
C TYR A 68 9.76 10.09 -18.49
N VAL A 69 9.59 8.89 -17.92
CA VAL A 69 10.36 7.70 -18.29
C VAL A 69 9.47 6.72 -19.04
N TYR A 70 9.93 6.34 -20.23
CA TYR A 70 9.35 5.31 -21.07
C TYR A 70 10.11 3.99 -20.86
N HIS A 71 9.37 2.92 -20.55
CA HIS A 71 9.81 1.52 -20.61
C HIS A 71 9.02 0.82 -21.72
#